data_AF-A0A2V5MWH8-F1
#
_entry.id   AF-A0A2V5MWH8-F1
#
_cell.length_a   1.000
_cell.length_b   1.000
_cell.length_c   1.000
_cell.angle_alpha   90.00
_cell.angle_beta   90.00
_cell.angle_gamma   90.00
#
_symmetry.space_group_name_H-M   'P 1'
#
loop_
_entity.id
_entity.type
_entity.pdbx_description
1 polymer ?
#
loop_
_entity_poly.entity_id
_entity_poly.type
_entity_poly.pdbx_seq_one_letter_code
_entity_poly.pdbx_strand_id
1 'polypeptide(L)'
;MKENTQPVIPDPKHEAEIRRANEGLLPALGLFTTTMMVVGGVIGSGIFRKPGVMAGQIGSPELLLGVWVLAGIITLFGALTNAEISSFIPETGGQYVFYERMYGPFAAYIYGW
;
A
#
# COMPACT_ATOMS: atom_id res chain seq x y z
N MET A 1 34.08 16.88 -43.09
CA MET A 1 33.79 16.68 -41.66
C MET A 1 33.48 15.20 -41.47
N LYS A 2 34.44 14.39 -41.00
CA LYS A 2 34.17 12.99 -40.65
C LYS A 2 33.71 13.00 -39.19
N GLU A 3 32.43 12.73 -38.97
CA GLU A 3 31.89 12.52 -37.64
C GLU A 3 32.61 11.30 -37.03
N ASN A 4 33.47 11.56 -36.05
CA ASN A 4 34.24 10.56 -35.34
C ASN A 4 33.31 9.86 -34.35
N THR A 5 32.44 8.97 -34.86
CA THR A 5 31.68 8.04 -34.04
C THR A 5 32.61 6.90 -33.63
N GLN A 6 33.58 7.20 -32.76
CA GLN A 6 34.18 6.14 -31.96
C GLN A 6 33.06 5.49 -31.17
N PRO A 7 32.97 4.14 -31.14
CA PRO A 7 32.06 3.48 -30.23
C PRO A 7 32.42 3.94 -28.82
N VAL A 8 31.53 4.69 -28.18
CA VAL A 8 31.66 5.04 -26.77
C VAL A 8 31.53 3.72 -26.03
N ILE A 9 32.67 3.08 -25.74
CA ILE A 9 32.70 1.89 -24.89
C ILE A 9 32.24 2.39 -23.52
N PRO A 10 31.06 1.95 -23.04
CA PRO A 10 30.57 2.38 -21.75
C PRO A 10 31.61 2.04 -20.69
N ASP A 11 31.89 2.97 -19.78
CA ASP A 11 32.78 2.69 -18.65
C ASP A 11 32.24 1.44 -17.93
N PRO A 12 33.08 0.41 -17.66
CA PRO A 12 32.68 -0.77 -16.89
C PRO A 12 31.95 -0.45 -15.58
N LYS A 13 32.23 0.71 -14.98
CA LYS A 13 31.50 1.21 -13.79
C LYS A 13 30.07 1.62 -14.11
N HIS A 14 29.84 2.25 -15.26
CA HIS A 14 28.52 2.63 -15.73
C HIS A 14 27.66 1.40 -16.04
N GLU A 15 28.24 0.35 -16.63
CA GLU A 15 27.54 -0.93 -16.85
C GLU A 15 27.22 -1.66 -15.54
N ALA A 16 28.13 -1.60 -14.56
CA ALA A 16 27.91 -2.17 -13.23
C ALA A 16 26.82 -1.43 -12.46
N GLU A 17 26.76 -0.10 -12.58
CA GLU A 17 25.73 0.73 -11.95
C GLU A 17 24.34 0.50 -12.58
N ILE A 18 24.27 0.38 -13.92
CA ILE A 18 23.05 0.00 -14.64
C ILE A 18 22.61 -1.42 -14.29
N ARG A 19 23.55 -2.37 -14.11
CA ARG A 19 23.23 -3.73 -13.64
C ARG A 19 22.71 -3.74 -12.20
N ARG A 20 23.31 -2.96 -11.30
CA ARG A 20 22.85 -2.79 -9.91
C ARG A 20 21.47 -2.15 -9.83
N ALA A 21 21.18 -1.18 -10.69
CA ALA A 21 19.87 -0.55 -10.80
C ALA A 21 18.80 -1.50 -11.38
N ASN A 22 19.20 -2.45 -12.24
CA ASN A 22 18.33 -3.49 -12.81
C ASN A 22 18.26 -4.78 -11.97
N GLU A 23 19.13 -4.95 -10.98
CA GLU A 23 19.00 -5.96 -9.94
C GLU A 23 17.82 -5.56 -9.05
N GLY A 24 16.67 -6.20 -9.26
CA GLY A 24 15.46 -5.93 -8.51
C GLY A 24 15.67 -6.00 -6.99
N LEU A 25 14.80 -5.31 -6.25
CA LEU A 25 14.83 -5.28 -4.78
C LEU A 25 14.89 -6.69 -4.19
N LEU A 26 15.75 -6.89 -3.19
CA LEU A 26 15.82 -8.16 -2.47
C LEU A 26 14.49 -8.40 -1.73
N PRO A 27 13.89 -9.61 -1.83
CA PRO A 27 12.66 -9.94 -1.13
C PRO A 27 12.93 -10.14 0.37
N ALA A 28 13.03 -9.03 1.11
CA ALA A 28 13.41 -9.01 2.53
C ALA A 28 12.22 -8.84 3.49
N LEU A 29 11.01 -8.58 2.98
CA LEU A 29 9.82 -8.34 3.81
C LEU A 29 9.16 -9.66 4.19
N GLY A 30 9.38 -10.10 5.44
CA GLY A 30 8.67 -11.21 6.05
C GLY A 30 7.34 -10.80 6.68
N LEU A 31 6.53 -11.80 7.08
CA LEU A 31 5.20 -11.61 7.67
C LEU A 31 5.18 -10.62 8.85
N PHE A 32 6.16 -10.74 9.75
CA PHE A 32 6.23 -9.88 10.92
C PHE A 32 6.46 -8.41 10.55
N THR A 33 7.47 -8.12 9.73
CA THR A 33 7.79 -6.76 9.28
C THR A 33 6.62 -6.14 8.53
N THR A 34 5.99 -6.88 7.61
CA THR A 34 4.82 -6.41 6.86
C THR A 34 3.63 -6.14 7.77
N THR A 35 3.37 -7.01 8.75
CA THR A 35 2.27 -6.80 9.72
C THR A 35 2.51 -5.56 10.57
N MET A 36 3.73 -5.37 11.08
CA MET A 36 4.08 -4.18 11.88
C MET A 36 3.95 -2.89 11.07
N MET A 37 4.30 -2.92 9.78
CA MET A 37 4.11 -1.79 8.87
C MET A 37 2.63 -1.42 8.73
N VAL A 38 1.75 -2.40 8.55
CA VAL A 38 0.30 -2.18 8.48
C VAL A 38 -0.23 -1.63 9.81
N VAL A 39 0.16 -2.21 10.95
CA VAL A 39 -0.26 -1.74 12.29
C VAL A 39 0.16 -0.28 12.50
N GLY A 40 1.40 0.07 12.14
CA GLY A 40 1.90 1.45 12.24
C GLY A 40 1.16 2.43 11.32
N GLY A 41 0.70 1.98 10.15
CA GLY A 41 -0.12 2.80 9.25
C GLY A 41 -1.56 3.00 9.72
N VAL A 42 -2.14 2.00 10.41
CA VAL A 42 -3.53 2.06 10.89
C VAL A 42 -3.66 2.89 12.16
N ILE A 43 -2.71 2.79 13.09
CA ILE A 43 -2.73 3.54 14.35
C ILE A 43 -2.25 4.98 14.12
N GLY A 44 -3.19 5.90 13.96
CA GLY A 44 -2.92 7.34 13.81
C GLY A 44 -3.58 8.21 14.88
N SER A 45 -3.53 9.53 14.70
CA SER A 45 -4.11 10.52 15.63
C SER A 45 -5.62 10.36 15.86
N GLY A 46 -6.31 9.67 14.96
CA GLY A 46 -7.75 9.42 15.03
C GLY A 46 -8.19 8.67 16.31
N ILE A 47 -7.34 7.80 16.86
CA ILE A 47 -7.69 7.05 18.09
C ILE A 47 -7.81 7.95 19.32
N PHE A 48 -7.08 9.06 19.35
CA PHE A 48 -7.13 10.00 20.48
C PHE A 48 -8.31 10.98 20.39
N ARG A 49 -8.77 11.29 19.16
CA ARG A 49 -9.83 12.29 18.95
C ARG A 49 -11.23 11.67 18.85
N LYS A 50 -11.39 10.56 18.13
CA LYS A 50 -12.71 9.97 17.83
C LYS A 50 -13.48 9.53 19.08
N PRO A 51 -12.87 8.84 20.07
CA PRO A 51 -13.59 8.41 21.27
C PRO A 51 -14.12 9.58 22.10
N GLY A 52 -13.38 10.68 22.20
CA GLY A 52 -13.81 11.87 22.94
C GLY A 52 -15.05 12.52 22.34
N VAL A 53 -15.11 12.63 21.00
CA VAL A 53 -16.29 13.13 20.30
C VAL A 53 -17.48 12.18 20.46
N MET A 54 -17.26 10.87 20.30
CA MET A 54 -18.33 9.87 20.42
C MET A 54 -18.88 9.77 21.84
N ALA A 55 -18.05 9.89 22.87
CA ALA A 55 -18.48 9.89 24.27
C ALA A 55 -19.45 11.06 24.55
N GLY A 56 -19.18 12.24 23.98
CA GLY A 56 -20.07 13.40 24.09
C GLY A 56 -21.40 13.28 23.32
N GLN A 57 -21.47 12.41 22.31
CA GLN A 57 -22.66 12.22 21.47
C GLN A 57 -23.55 11.05 21.92
N ILE A 58 -22.94 9.95 22.37
CA ILE A 58 -23.63 8.70 22.68
C ILE A 58 -24.09 8.65 24.14
N GLY A 59 -23.36 9.32 25.05
CA GLY A 59 -23.73 9.43 26.47
C GLY A 59 -23.64 8.12 27.29
N SER A 60 -23.41 6.96 26.65
CA SER A 60 -23.24 5.66 27.32
C SER A 60 -21.91 5.00 26.91
N PRO A 61 -21.05 4.60 27.89
CA PRO A 61 -19.81 3.88 27.63
C PRO A 61 -20.01 2.50 26.97
N GLU A 62 -21.10 1.79 27.30
CA GLU A 62 -21.38 0.45 26.78
C GLU A 62 -21.70 0.49 25.29
N LEU A 63 -22.51 1.48 24.88
CA LEU A 63 -22.84 1.71 23.46
C LEU A 63 -21.60 2.15 22.67
N LEU A 64 -20.73 2.97 23.27
CA LEU A 64 -19.47 3.38 22.64
C LEU A 64 -18.57 2.17 22.32
N LEU A 65 -18.41 1.25 23.27
CA LEU A 65 -17.65 0.01 23.06
C LEU A 65 -18.34 -0.89 22.03
N GLY A 66 -19.67 -1.01 22.08
CA GLY A 66 -20.43 -1.79 21.10
C GLY A 66 -20.24 -1.29 19.66
N VAL A 67 -20.27 0.03 19.44
CA VAL A 67 -20.02 0.65 18.12
C VAL A 67 -18.59 0.38 17.67
N TRP A 68 -17.61 0.43 18.57
CA TRP A 68 -16.21 0.11 18.25
C TRP A 68 -16.02 -1.34 17.81
N VAL A 69 -16.65 -2.29 18.51
CA VAL A 69 -16.62 -3.71 18.15
C VAL A 69 -17.28 -3.92 16.78
N LEU A 70 -18.46 -3.33 16.56
CA LEU A 70 -19.16 -3.43 15.28
C LEU A 70 -18.34 -2.85 14.11
N ALA A 71 -17.74 -1.68 14.31
CA ALA A 71 -16.85 -1.05 13.32
C ALA A 71 -15.61 -1.92 13.05
N GLY A 72 -15.06 -2.56 14.07
CA GLY A 72 -13.96 -3.51 13.95
C GLY A 72 -14.34 -4.73 13.10
N ILE A 73 -15.53 -5.30 13.32
CA ILE A 73 -16.04 -6.43 12.53
C ILE A 73 -16.23 -6.04 11.05
N ILE A 74 -16.84 -4.88 10.78
CA ILE A 74 -17.01 -4.39 9.40
C ILE A 74 -15.65 -4.19 8.72
N THR A 75 -14.70 -3.61 9.44
CA THR A 75 -13.33 -3.40 8.94
C THR A 75 -12.62 -4.72 8.67
N LEU A 76 -12.80 -5.73 9.52
CA LEU A 76 -12.23 -7.06 9.34
C LEU A 76 -12.73 -7.72 8.04
N PHE A 77 -14.04 -7.66 7.75
CA PHE A 77 -14.57 -8.17 6.49
C PHE A 77 -13.96 -7.44 5.28
N GLY A 78 -13.86 -6.11 5.34
CA GLY A 78 -13.19 -5.34 4.30
C GLY A 78 -11.72 -5.74 4.10
N ALA A 79 -10.98 -5.97 5.20
CA ALA A 79 -9.59 -6.40 5.15
C ALA A 79 -9.44 -7.80 4.52
N LEU A 80 -10.34 -8.74 4.84
CA LEU A 80 -10.34 -10.08 4.27
C LEU A 80 -10.60 -10.06 2.76
N THR A 81 -11.59 -9.28 2.30
CA THR A 81 -11.84 -9.12 0.86
C THR A 81 -10.63 -8.52 0.13
N ASN A 82 -9.99 -7.51 0.72
CA ASN A 82 -8.76 -6.95 0.15
C ASN A 82 -7.60 -7.96 0.16
N ALA A 83 -7.49 -8.80 1.19
CA ALA A 83 -6.47 -9.84 1.27
C ALA A 83 -6.65 -10.91 0.18
N GLU A 84 -7.90 -11.31 -0.09
CA GLU A 84 -8.22 -12.22 -1.19
C GLU A 84 -7.78 -11.65 -2.54
N ILE A 85 -8.15 -10.41 -2.83
CA ILE A 85 -7.76 -9.71 -4.07
C ILE A 85 -6.24 -9.57 -4.18
N SER A 86 -5.56 -9.17 -3.11
CA SER A 86 -4.10 -9.02 -3.06
C SER A 86 -3.36 -10.34 -3.32
N SER A 87 -3.94 -11.47 -2.92
CA SER A 87 -3.38 -12.79 -3.23
C SER A 87 -3.50 -13.16 -4.71
N PHE A 88 -4.54 -12.67 -5.40
CA PHE A 88 -4.76 -12.90 -6.83
C PHE A 88 -3.94 -11.98 -7.72
N ILE A 89 -3.64 -10.76 -7.27
CA ILE A 89 -2.90 -9.73 -8.03
C ILE A 89 -1.63 -9.34 -7.25
N PRO A 90 -0.54 -10.15 -7.32
CA PRO A 90 0.69 -9.93 -6.57
C PRO A 90 1.61 -8.90 -7.26
N GLU A 91 1.04 -7.78 -7.69
CA GLU A 91 1.74 -6.71 -8.41
C GLU A 91 1.95 -5.50 -7.48
N THR A 92 3.08 -4.82 -7.66
CA THR A 92 3.40 -3.60 -6.89
C THR A 92 2.55 -2.43 -7.40
N GLY A 93 1.76 -1.80 -6.53
CA GLY A 93 0.94 -0.63 -6.85
C GLY A 93 -0.37 -0.53 -6.08
N GLY A 94 -0.69 -1.52 -5.24
CA GLY A 94 -1.78 -1.46 -4.29
C GLY A 94 -3.15 -1.41 -4.96
N GLN A 95 -4.08 -0.66 -4.38
CA GLN A 95 -5.47 -0.61 -4.85
C GLN A 95 -5.60 -0.06 -6.28
N TYR A 96 -4.73 0.85 -6.72
CA TYR A 96 -4.74 1.36 -8.09
C TYR A 96 -4.65 0.23 -9.12
N VAL A 97 -3.70 -0.69 -8.94
CA VAL A 97 -3.48 -1.84 -9.83
C VAL A 97 -4.67 -2.80 -9.78
N PHE A 98 -5.34 -2.94 -8.63
CA PHE A 98 -6.56 -3.75 -8.54
C PHE A 98 -7.66 -3.20 -9.45
N TYR A 99 -7.90 -1.88 -9.40
CA TYR A 99 -8.91 -1.24 -10.23
C TYR A 99 -8.51 -1.22 -11.71
N GLU A 100 -7.23 -1.04 -12.01
CA GLU A 100 -6.71 -1.11 -13.39
C GLU A 100 -6.95 -2.49 -14.00
N ARG A 101 -6.65 -3.55 -13.24
CA ARG A 101 -6.78 -4.92 -13.71
C ARG A 101 -8.24 -5.37 -13.86
N MET A 102 -9.12 -4.92 -12.96
CA MET A 102 -10.53 -5.32 -12.93
C MET A 102 -11.43 -4.49 -13.86
N TYR A 103 -11.20 -3.17 -13.92
CA TYR A 103 -12.12 -2.21 -14.55
C TYR A 103 -11.46 -1.35 -15.63
N GLY A 104 -10.15 -1.49 -15.84
CA GLY A 104 -9.39 -0.77 -16.85
C GLY A 104 -8.80 0.56 -16.38
N PRO A 105 -8.01 1.22 -17.24
CA PRO A 105 -7.17 2.36 -16.87
C PRO A 105 -7.96 3.61 -16.47
N PHE A 106 -9.17 3.81 -17.03
CA PHE A 106 -10.01 4.97 -16.69
C PHE A 106 -10.52 4.89 -15.25
N ALA A 107 -11.01 3.72 -14.81
CA ALA A 107 -11.48 3.53 -13.45
C ALA A 107 -10.33 3.63 -12.43
N ALA A 108 -9.17 3.08 -12.77
CA ALA A 108 -7.96 3.21 -11.95
C ALA A 108 -7.53 4.68 -11.78
N TYR A 109 -7.56 5.45 -12.87
CA TYR A 109 -7.27 6.88 -12.83
C TYR A 109 -8.21 7.65 -11.90
N ILE A 110 -9.52 7.42 -11.98
CA ILE A 110 -10.51 8.05 -11.08
C ILE A 110 -10.23 7.70 -9.61
N TYR A 111 -9.79 6.48 -9.32
CA TYR A 111 -9.48 6.05 -7.96
C TYR A 111 -8.15 6.63 -7.44
N GLY A 112 -7.15 6.77 -8.31
CA GLY A 112 -5.80 7.21 -7.96
C GLY A 112 -5.57 8.72 -8.00
N TRP A 113 -6.49 9.50 -8.60
CA TRP A 113 -6.44 10.95 -8.74
C TRP A 113 -7.10 11.67 -7.56
#